data_AF-A0A4R1X5K0-F1
#
_entry.id   AF-A0A4R1X5K0-F1
#
_cell.length_a   1.000
_cell.length_b   1.000
_cell.length_c   1.000
_cell.angle_alpha   90.00
_cell.angle_beta   90.00
_cell.angle_gamma   90.00
#
_symmetry.space_group_name_H-M   'P 1'
#
loop_
_entity.id
_entity.type
_entity.pdbx_description
1 polymer ?
#
loop_
_entity_poly.entity_id
_entity_poly.type
_entity_poly.pdbx_seq_one_letter_code
_entity_poly.pdbx_strand_id
1 'polypeptide(L)'
;MPFKAKTGLGAHDDANQAPSWDDICNMIDPTFSRDLRSISEQLTQDAPVRRFLKDLFHNPNPNSNEVVEIYNAGSWTAFSPQLAAMKVAAVIDEYILVNYKMFRADWPRRTQRAIASMFILLGELPSKRYPSFDHGLLPVRAGSNSRSPKSLGALDWPELAGIRPSLRDEEALELVRSNIIEILEESEAVFSYGQSVLRAASPPKHVNDECWMLVKRYLHETIARLRAGEDLRDGAVDGLNLSSTWIYAGFPKRYAPEPFLEPYAVRELASRCIGATNRLTASVKLHLCTVTGWNRTQIGLVPFDPYAFRYEDACGICEAGFMTVFKRRAGHFVNAHLERGAAVKTISRDENFSLWDDAVQELEGSSEACIVNSPSAMEVLDRYVTMTEPLREFDLESRFNDRFFVSIGQGGLSGTDLNIREYKLSELLGRRGVSYRTTRQTFVNVIRRSTGSLAASIHLTNNSATGVLLTHYDDPEIQAELDAAIAFWQNCFQALVIEGDTSLRSPLKISDDDLEWFSNLAIASGIASSIQVRGRKLTIHERDYLEIERSSEAFQEIYLVRRGILAARQRVGERRWRVQGVPILGYVVAMRRHLLDAGLIDQYFDAVRTSLKRLQKREIVVPTVMDD
;
A
#
# COMPACT_ATOMS: atom_id res chain seq x y z
N MET A 1 -14.92 45.11 -12.33
CA MET A 1 -15.32 44.65 -13.67
C MET A 1 -14.23 43.73 -14.21
N PRO A 2 -14.47 42.42 -14.39
CA PRO A 2 -13.44 41.54 -14.93
C PRO A 2 -13.53 41.50 -16.46
N PHE A 3 -12.37 41.66 -17.10
CA PHE A 3 -12.16 41.57 -18.54
C PHE A 3 -12.55 40.17 -19.06
N LYS A 4 -13.50 40.12 -20.00
CA LYS A 4 -13.73 38.94 -20.85
C LYS A 4 -12.74 38.99 -22.02
N ALA A 5 -11.72 38.14 -21.98
CA ALA A 5 -10.95 37.80 -23.18
C ALA A 5 -11.81 36.92 -24.09
N LYS A 6 -12.14 37.41 -25.29
CA LYS A 6 -12.65 36.59 -26.39
C LYS A 6 -11.50 35.74 -26.93
N THR A 7 -11.42 34.47 -26.55
CA THR A 7 -10.65 33.48 -27.31
C THR A 7 -11.56 32.92 -28.40
N GLY A 8 -11.18 33.12 -29.66
CA GLY A 8 -11.86 32.55 -30.81
C GLY A 8 -11.87 31.03 -30.75
N LEU A 9 -13.06 30.46 -30.57
CA LEU A 9 -13.36 29.05 -30.79
C LEU A 9 -14.19 29.00 -32.07
N GLY A 10 -13.51 28.79 -33.21
CA GLY A 10 -14.17 28.61 -34.50
C GLY A 10 -13.58 27.48 -35.35
N ALA A 11 -12.61 26.72 -34.82
CA ALA A 11 -11.91 25.68 -35.58
C ALA A 11 -11.62 24.38 -34.76
N HIS A 12 -12.24 24.20 -33.58
CA HIS A 12 -11.94 23.07 -32.69
C HIS A 12 -13.16 22.18 -32.32
N ASP A 13 -14.32 22.39 -32.94
CA ASP A 13 -15.54 21.65 -32.55
C ASP A 13 -15.59 20.19 -33.06
N ASP A 14 -14.88 19.84 -34.14
CA ASP A 14 -14.90 18.47 -34.69
C ASP A 14 -14.06 17.46 -33.87
N ALA A 15 -13.08 17.93 -33.09
CA ALA A 15 -12.25 17.06 -32.25
C ALA A 15 -12.94 16.64 -30.93
N ASN A 16 -14.09 17.23 -30.60
CA ASN A 16 -14.76 17.06 -29.31
C ASN A 16 -16.02 16.18 -29.34
N GLN A 17 -16.49 15.72 -30.51
CA GLN A 17 -17.63 14.80 -30.56
C GLN A 17 -17.15 13.35 -30.42
N ALA A 18 -17.77 12.61 -29.49
CA ALA A 18 -17.50 11.18 -29.36
C ALA A 18 -18.10 10.44 -30.58
N PRO A 19 -17.33 9.57 -31.25
CA PRO A 19 -17.80 8.80 -32.42
C PRO A 19 -19.00 7.94 -32.04
N SER A 20 -19.91 7.62 -32.97
CA SER A 20 -21.03 6.73 -32.68
C SER A 20 -20.56 5.29 -32.40
N TRP A 21 -21.39 4.48 -31.75
CA TRP A 21 -21.07 3.06 -31.58
C TRP A 21 -20.95 2.32 -32.92
N ASP A 22 -21.72 2.71 -33.93
CA ASP A 22 -21.60 2.15 -35.27
C ASP A 22 -20.25 2.51 -35.91
N ASP A 23 -19.77 3.74 -35.73
CA ASP A 23 -18.43 4.14 -36.19
C ASP A 23 -17.34 3.28 -35.53
N ILE A 24 -17.44 3.04 -34.22
CA ILE A 24 -16.51 2.17 -33.48
C ILE A 24 -16.59 0.72 -33.97
N CYS A 25 -17.80 0.19 -34.12
CA CYS A 25 -18.05 -1.18 -34.57
C CYS A 25 -17.49 -1.46 -35.97
N ASN A 26 -17.43 -0.43 -36.83
CA ASN A 26 -16.86 -0.53 -38.18
C ASN A 26 -15.31 -0.50 -38.17
N MET A 27 -14.68 -0.09 -37.07
CA MET A 27 -13.21 0.01 -36.94
C MET A 27 -12.56 -1.21 -36.29
N ILE A 28 -13.34 -2.13 -35.74
CA ILE A 28 -12.87 -3.24 -34.89
C ILE A 28 -13.32 -4.60 -35.42
N ASP A 29 -12.73 -5.67 -34.90
CA ASP A 29 -13.11 -7.04 -35.27
C ASP A 29 -14.61 -7.32 -35.03
N PRO A 30 -15.32 -8.01 -35.93
CA PRO A 30 -16.76 -8.31 -35.78
C PRO A 30 -17.11 -9.05 -34.49
N THR A 31 -16.19 -9.85 -33.96
CA THR A 31 -16.35 -10.56 -32.70
C THR A 31 -16.30 -9.59 -31.53
N PHE A 32 -15.27 -8.73 -31.49
CA PHE A 32 -15.12 -7.71 -30.46
C PHE A 32 -16.27 -6.70 -30.49
N SER A 33 -16.73 -6.32 -31.69
CA SER A 33 -17.90 -5.47 -31.93
C SER A 33 -19.18 -6.02 -31.30
N ARG A 34 -19.46 -7.31 -31.50
CA ARG A 34 -20.63 -7.98 -30.90
C ARG A 34 -20.55 -8.03 -29.37
N ASP A 35 -19.37 -8.31 -28.83
CA ASP A 35 -19.15 -8.38 -27.38
C ASP A 35 -19.22 -6.99 -26.73
N LEU A 36 -18.74 -5.94 -27.41
CA LEU A 36 -18.91 -4.55 -26.95
C LEU A 36 -20.38 -4.12 -26.95
N ARG A 37 -21.16 -4.51 -27.97
CA ARG A 37 -22.60 -4.20 -28.03
C ARG A 37 -23.35 -4.82 -26.85
N SER A 38 -23.03 -6.05 -26.46
CA SER A 38 -23.72 -6.74 -25.35
C SER A 38 -23.50 -6.09 -23.98
N ILE A 39 -22.40 -5.36 -23.80
CA ILE A 39 -22.09 -4.64 -22.55
C ILE A 39 -22.39 -3.14 -22.59
N SER A 40 -22.65 -2.59 -23.79
CA SER A 40 -22.78 -1.14 -24.00
C SER A 40 -23.89 -0.47 -23.19
N GLU A 41 -25.02 -1.18 -22.97
CA GLU A 41 -26.15 -0.71 -22.17
C GLU A 41 -25.82 -0.66 -20.66
N GLN A 42 -24.79 -1.38 -20.21
CA GLN A 42 -24.37 -1.44 -18.82
C GLN A 42 -23.32 -0.36 -18.47
N LEU A 43 -22.78 0.34 -19.48
CA LEU A 43 -21.80 1.39 -19.29
C LEU A 43 -22.48 2.68 -18.81
N THR A 44 -22.16 3.11 -17.60
CA THR A 44 -22.69 4.35 -17.00
C THR A 44 -22.24 5.64 -17.72
N GLN A 45 -21.13 5.59 -18.47
CA GLN A 45 -20.62 6.68 -19.30
C GLN A 45 -19.97 6.13 -20.57
N ASP A 46 -20.65 6.24 -21.72
CA ASP A 46 -20.23 5.63 -22.98
C ASP A 46 -19.31 6.53 -23.83
N ALA A 47 -19.49 7.85 -23.78
CA ALA A 47 -18.71 8.80 -24.58
C ALA A 47 -17.18 8.75 -24.31
N PRO A 48 -16.70 8.64 -23.06
CA PRO A 48 -15.27 8.47 -22.78
C PRO A 48 -14.71 7.16 -23.35
N VAL A 49 -15.50 6.09 -23.27
CA VAL A 49 -15.15 4.76 -23.80
C VAL A 49 -15.03 4.81 -25.32
N ARG A 50 -16.01 5.39 -26.01
CA ARG A 50 -16.00 5.53 -27.47
C ARG A 50 -14.80 6.35 -27.97
N ARG A 51 -14.43 7.42 -27.26
CA ARG A 51 -13.23 8.21 -27.61
C ARG A 51 -11.93 7.43 -27.40
N PHE A 52 -11.84 6.67 -26.30
CA PHE A 52 -10.69 5.81 -26.04
C PHE A 52 -10.55 4.73 -27.10
N LEU A 53 -11.64 4.03 -27.46
CA LEU A 53 -11.61 3.00 -28.49
C LEU A 53 -11.21 3.59 -29.85
N LYS A 54 -11.73 4.75 -30.23
CA LYS A 54 -11.28 5.44 -31.45
C LYS A 54 -9.78 5.72 -31.42
N ASP A 55 -9.24 6.22 -30.32
CA ASP A 55 -7.81 6.50 -30.21
C ASP A 55 -6.97 5.21 -30.29
N LEU A 56 -7.38 4.17 -29.54
CA LEU A 56 -6.73 2.87 -29.46
C LEU A 56 -6.62 2.19 -30.84
N PHE A 57 -7.68 2.23 -31.65
CA PHE A 57 -7.73 1.54 -32.94
C PHE A 57 -7.33 2.42 -34.14
N HIS A 58 -7.41 3.75 -34.03
CA HIS A 58 -7.12 4.65 -35.16
C HIS A 58 -5.67 5.16 -35.16
N ASN A 59 -5.06 5.36 -33.99
CA ASN A 59 -3.68 5.82 -33.85
C ASN A 59 -2.87 4.93 -32.89
N PRO A 60 -2.71 3.63 -33.18
CA PRO A 60 -2.04 2.76 -32.24
C PRO A 60 -0.55 3.11 -32.14
N ASN A 61 -0.12 3.51 -30.96
CA ASN A 61 1.30 3.53 -30.62
C ASN A 61 1.79 2.08 -30.39
N PRO A 62 3.10 1.82 -30.26
CA PRO A 62 3.63 0.47 -30.06
C PRO A 62 3.00 -0.30 -28.89
N ASN A 63 2.65 0.39 -27.79
CA ASN A 63 2.00 -0.21 -26.62
C ASN A 63 0.52 -0.56 -26.87
N SER A 64 -0.16 0.24 -27.70
CA SER A 64 -1.57 0.07 -28.08
C SER A 64 -1.74 -1.09 -29.06
N ASN A 65 -0.77 -1.34 -29.94
CA ASN A 65 -0.80 -2.47 -30.89
C ASN A 65 -0.92 -3.81 -30.16
N GLU A 66 -0.18 -4.02 -29.08
CA GLU A 66 -0.26 -5.26 -28.32
C GLU A 66 -1.61 -5.43 -27.62
N VAL A 67 -2.20 -4.34 -27.09
CA VAL A 67 -3.55 -4.38 -26.50
C VAL A 67 -4.60 -4.66 -27.57
N VAL A 68 -4.46 -4.05 -28.76
CA VAL A 68 -5.30 -4.34 -29.92
C VAL A 68 -5.18 -5.82 -30.32
N GLU A 69 -3.97 -6.38 -30.35
CA GLU A 69 -3.77 -7.81 -30.65
C GLU A 69 -4.41 -8.72 -29.60
N ILE A 70 -4.21 -8.44 -28.30
CA ILE A 70 -4.78 -9.21 -27.19
C ILE A 70 -6.31 -9.28 -27.30
N TYR A 71 -6.96 -8.16 -27.65
CA TYR A 71 -8.42 -8.04 -27.65
C TYR A 71 -9.10 -8.32 -29.00
N ASN A 72 -8.43 -8.09 -30.15
CA ASN A 72 -8.97 -8.47 -31.46
C ASN A 72 -8.72 -9.93 -31.82
N ALA A 73 -7.53 -10.48 -31.52
CA ALA A 73 -7.17 -11.84 -31.96
C ALA A 73 -7.63 -12.93 -30.97
N GLY A 74 -8.15 -12.56 -29.80
CA GLY A 74 -8.39 -13.51 -28.71
C GLY A 74 -7.12 -14.22 -28.24
N SER A 75 -5.95 -13.64 -28.54
CA SER A 75 -4.61 -14.22 -28.34
C SER A 75 -4.07 -14.05 -26.92
N TRP A 76 -4.90 -13.56 -25.99
CA TRP A 76 -4.48 -13.35 -24.60
C TRP A 76 -3.99 -14.63 -23.92
N THR A 77 -4.33 -15.82 -24.43
CA THR A 77 -3.81 -17.11 -23.96
C THR A 77 -2.29 -17.26 -24.10
N ALA A 78 -1.65 -16.43 -24.94
CA ALA A 78 -0.19 -16.33 -25.06
C ALA A 78 0.45 -15.50 -23.93
N PHE A 79 -0.33 -14.75 -23.15
CA PHE A 79 0.12 -13.92 -22.04
C PHE A 79 -0.43 -14.45 -20.71
N SER A 80 0.27 -14.18 -19.60
CA SER A 80 -0.38 -14.34 -18.30
C SER A 80 -1.52 -13.31 -18.18
N PRO A 81 -2.67 -13.65 -17.56
CA PRO A 81 -3.79 -12.73 -17.38
C PRO A 81 -3.37 -11.40 -16.72
N GLN A 82 -2.44 -11.48 -15.77
CA GLN A 82 -1.88 -10.33 -15.06
C GLN A 82 -1.07 -9.42 -16.00
N LEU A 83 -0.21 -9.98 -16.86
CA LEU A 83 0.58 -9.20 -17.80
C LEU A 83 -0.32 -8.50 -18.84
N ALA A 84 -1.35 -9.19 -19.32
CA ALA A 84 -2.33 -8.61 -20.22
C ALA A 84 -3.08 -7.43 -19.57
N ALA A 85 -3.51 -7.60 -18.31
CA ALA A 85 -4.18 -6.54 -17.55
C ALA A 85 -3.24 -5.35 -17.26
N MET A 86 -1.96 -5.58 -16.97
CA MET A 86 -0.96 -4.50 -16.79
C MET A 86 -0.72 -3.71 -18.07
N LYS A 87 -0.64 -4.37 -19.24
CA LYS A 87 -0.50 -3.69 -20.53
C LYS A 87 -1.71 -2.80 -20.84
N VAL A 88 -2.92 -3.29 -20.56
CA VAL A 88 -4.15 -2.50 -20.70
C VAL A 88 -4.12 -1.28 -19.77
N ALA A 89 -3.73 -1.46 -18.50
CA ALA A 89 -3.64 -0.37 -17.54
C ALA A 89 -2.66 0.72 -17.98
N ALA A 90 -1.51 0.35 -18.55
CA ALA A 90 -0.52 1.28 -19.10
C ALA A 90 -1.06 2.10 -20.27
N VAL A 91 -1.78 1.47 -21.21
CA VAL A 91 -2.38 2.16 -22.36
C VAL A 91 -3.49 3.12 -21.92
N ILE A 92 -4.30 2.74 -20.92
CA ILE A 92 -5.29 3.65 -20.32
C ILE A 92 -4.60 4.86 -19.68
N ASP A 93 -3.52 4.65 -18.93
CA ASP A 93 -2.80 5.74 -18.27
C ASP A 93 -2.16 6.70 -19.29
N GLU A 94 -1.54 6.15 -20.33
CA GLU A 94 -0.95 6.91 -21.42
C GLU A 94 -2.01 7.76 -22.15
N TYR A 95 -3.15 7.16 -22.52
CA TYR A 95 -4.27 7.87 -23.13
C TYR A 95 -4.71 9.06 -22.28
N ILE A 96 -4.86 8.86 -20.98
CA ILE A 96 -5.29 9.91 -20.06
C ILE A 96 -4.19 10.98 -19.90
N LEU A 97 -2.90 10.62 -19.91
CA LEU A 97 -1.79 11.59 -19.89
C LEU A 97 -1.78 12.46 -21.14
N VAL A 98 -1.86 11.86 -22.32
CA VAL A 98 -1.83 12.62 -23.59
C VAL A 98 -3.00 13.60 -23.66
N ASN A 99 -4.17 13.19 -23.17
CA ASN A 99 -5.40 13.95 -23.29
C ASN A 99 -5.72 14.83 -22.07
N TYR A 100 -4.90 14.84 -21.01
CA TYR A 100 -5.26 15.48 -19.73
C TYR A 100 -5.54 16.98 -19.86
N LYS A 101 -4.79 17.68 -20.73
CA LYS A 101 -4.90 19.13 -20.92
C LYS A 101 -6.14 19.54 -21.72
N MET A 102 -6.74 18.61 -22.46
CA MET A 102 -7.84 18.89 -23.38
C MET A 102 -9.21 18.93 -22.68
N PHE A 103 -9.28 18.47 -21.41
CA PHE A 103 -10.54 18.25 -20.72
C PHE A 103 -10.56 18.80 -19.29
N ARG A 104 -11.74 18.79 -18.64
CA ARG A 104 -11.95 19.36 -17.29
C ARG A 104 -11.11 18.66 -16.21
N ALA A 105 -10.89 19.34 -15.08
CA ALA A 105 -10.05 18.85 -13.98
C ALA A 105 -10.44 17.48 -13.38
N ASP A 106 -11.70 17.07 -13.49
CA ASP A 106 -12.22 15.78 -13.02
C ASP A 106 -12.38 14.73 -14.14
N TRP A 107 -12.11 15.10 -15.40
CA TRP A 107 -12.19 14.21 -16.56
C TRP A 107 -11.28 12.99 -16.44
N PRO A 108 -10.00 13.09 -16.04
CA PRO A 108 -9.11 11.93 -15.97
C PRO A 108 -9.70 10.78 -15.15
N ARG A 109 -10.24 11.09 -13.96
CA ARG A 109 -10.79 10.09 -13.04
C ARG A 109 -12.11 9.49 -13.54
N ARG A 110 -12.97 10.30 -14.17
CA ARG A 110 -14.24 9.81 -14.74
C ARG A 110 -14.00 8.90 -15.94
N THR A 111 -13.12 9.33 -16.84
CA THR A 111 -12.73 8.58 -18.05
C THR A 111 -12.02 7.27 -17.70
N GLN A 112 -11.08 7.31 -16.75
CA GLN A 112 -10.41 6.11 -16.23
C GLN A 112 -11.41 5.06 -15.72
N ARG A 113 -12.38 5.49 -14.90
CA ARG A 113 -13.44 4.60 -14.39
C ARG A 113 -14.32 4.03 -15.49
N ALA A 114 -14.73 4.86 -16.45
CA ALA A 114 -15.57 4.44 -17.55
C ALA A 114 -14.87 3.39 -18.43
N ILE A 115 -13.60 3.61 -18.77
CA ILE A 115 -12.80 2.68 -19.57
C ILE A 115 -12.51 1.39 -18.78
N ALA A 116 -12.17 1.49 -17.49
CA ALA A 116 -11.97 0.33 -16.63
C ALA A 116 -13.22 -0.56 -16.54
N SER A 117 -14.39 0.06 -16.41
CA SER A 117 -15.67 -0.65 -16.34
C SER A 117 -15.95 -1.45 -17.61
N MET A 118 -15.58 -0.93 -18.78
CA MET A 118 -15.67 -1.68 -20.04
C MET A 118 -14.80 -2.94 -20.00
N PHE A 119 -13.53 -2.83 -19.58
CA PHE A 119 -12.64 -4.01 -19.53
C PHE A 119 -13.06 -5.04 -18.48
N ILE A 120 -13.60 -4.61 -17.34
CA ILE A 120 -14.20 -5.50 -16.32
C ILE A 120 -15.36 -6.29 -16.94
N LEU A 121 -16.33 -5.60 -17.55
CA LEU A 121 -17.50 -6.22 -18.16
C LEU A 121 -17.14 -7.17 -19.31
N LEU A 122 -16.11 -6.85 -20.11
CA LEU A 122 -15.58 -7.75 -21.14
C LEU A 122 -15.00 -9.03 -20.51
N GLY A 123 -14.23 -8.90 -19.42
CA GLY A 123 -13.65 -10.05 -18.71
C GLY A 123 -14.69 -10.96 -18.03
N GLU A 124 -15.87 -10.42 -17.69
CA GLU A 124 -16.99 -11.16 -17.08
C GLU A 124 -17.86 -11.92 -18.09
N LEU A 125 -17.63 -11.74 -19.40
CA LEU A 125 -18.42 -12.44 -20.42
C LEU A 125 -18.27 -13.97 -20.29
N PRO A 126 -19.37 -14.74 -20.44
CA PRO A 126 -19.33 -16.21 -20.35
C PRO A 126 -18.35 -16.89 -21.32
N SER A 127 -18.04 -16.20 -22.42
CA SER A 127 -17.09 -16.65 -23.43
C SER A 127 -15.66 -16.74 -22.92
N LYS A 128 -15.32 -16.07 -21.81
CA LYS A 128 -13.95 -15.96 -21.23
C LYS A 128 -12.89 -15.59 -22.28
N ARG A 129 -13.28 -14.80 -23.29
CA ARG A 129 -12.42 -14.41 -24.41
C ARG A 129 -11.48 -13.26 -24.09
N TYR A 130 -11.68 -12.60 -22.96
CA TYR A 130 -10.89 -11.44 -22.55
C TYR A 130 -10.29 -11.71 -21.17
N PRO A 131 -9.08 -11.18 -20.88
CA PRO A 131 -8.49 -11.31 -19.56
C PRO A 131 -9.35 -10.59 -18.51
N SER A 132 -9.37 -11.11 -17.28
CA SER A 132 -9.98 -10.38 -16.17
C SER A 132 -9.20 -9.10 -15.92
N PHE A 133 -9.92 -8.00 -15.73
CA PHE A 133 -9.34 -6.69 -15.47
C PHE A 133 -9.81 -6.19 -14.10
N ASP A 134 -8.91 -5.63 -13.31
CA ASP A 134 -9.24 -4.99 -12.03
C ASP A 134 -8.94 -3.49 -12.13
N HIS A 135 -9.90 -2.67 -11.70
CA HIS A 135 -9.70 -1.23 -11.56
C HIS A 135 -8.51 -0.91 -10.64
N GLY A 136 -8.15 -1.79 -9.71
CA GLY A 136 -6.99 -1.65 -8.81
C GLY A 136 -5.65 -1.48 -9.53
N LEU A 137 -5.52 -1.97 -10.77
CA LEU A 137 -4.29 -1.85 -11.57
C LEU A 137 -4.03 -0.43 -12.09
N LEU A 138 -5.03 0.45 -12.04
CA LEU A 138 -4.96 1.79 -12.60
C LEU A 138 -4.44 2.80 -11.57
N PRO A 139 -3.50 3.69 -11.93
CA PRO A 139 -2.94 4.65 -10.99
C PRO A 139 -3.99 5.65 -10.51
N VAL A 140 -4.07 5.85 -9.19
CA VAL A 140 -5.01 6.80 -8.58
C VAL A 140 -4.54 8.23 -8.82
N ARG A 141 -5.15 8.94 -9.76
CA ARG A 141 -4.78 10.33 -10.03
C ARG A 141 -5.33 11.31 -8.99
N ALA A 142 -4.45 12.18 -8.50
CA ALA A 142 -4.80 13.28 -7.61
C ALA A 142 -5.74 14.25 -8.33
N GLY A 143 -6.95 14.46 -7.79
CA GLY A 143 -7.79 15.57 -8.25
C GLY A 143 -7.10 16.90 -7.96
N SER A 144 -7.26 17.90 -8.83
CA SER A 144 -6.59 19.22 -8.76
C SER A 144 -6.91 20.07 -7.52
N ASN A 145 -7.64 19.53 -6.54
CA ASN A 145 -7.97 20.15 -5.26
C ASN A 145 -8.16 19.07 -4.18
N SER A 146 -7.27 18.08 -4.14
CA SER A 146 -7.18 17.18 -3.01
C SER A 146 -6.69 17.96 -1.80
N ARG A 147 -7.58 18.66 -1.08
CA ARG A 147 -7.34 18.97 0.35
C ARG A 147 -6.79 17.69 0.96
N SER A 148 -5.56 17.74 1.47
CA SER A 148 -4.97 16.63 2.20
C SER A 148 -6.01 16.15 3.21
N PRO A 149 -6.31 14.85 3.26
CA PRO A 149 -7.24 14.34 4.25
C PRO A 149 -6.63 14.67 5.62
N LYS A 150 -7.35 15.41 6.45
CA LYS A 150 -6.93 15.62 7.84
C LYS A 150 -6.81 14.25 8.49
N SER A 151 -5.69 13.99 9.18
CA SER A 151 -5.55 12.79 10.01
C SER A 151 -6.66 12.74 11.07
N LEU A 152 -6.84 11.59 11.71
CA LEU A 152 -7.78 11.46 12.81
C LEU A 152 -7.38 12.34 14.00
N GLY A 153 -6.07 12.48 14.28
CA GLY A 153 -5.56 13.35 15.34
C GLY A 153 -5.89 14.82 15.13
N ALA A 154 -6.00 15.26 13.87
CA ALA A 154 -6.39 16.63 13.49
C ALA A 154 -7.91 16.90 13.57
N LEU A 155 -8.72 15.92 13.98
CA LEU A 155 -10.15 16.11 14.23
C LEU A 155 -10.37 16.66 15.64
N ASP A 156 -11.43 17.47 15.79
CA ASP A 156 -11.81 18.10 17.06
C ASP A 156 -12.57 17.09 17.94
N TRP A 157 -11.88 16.03 18.36
CA TRP A 157 -12.42 15.03 19.27
C TRP A 157 -12.24 15.48 20.73
N PRO A 158 -13.31 15.48 21.55
CA PRO A 158 -13.21 15.76 22.97
C PRO A 158 -12.21 14.84 23.69
N GLU A 159 -12.10 13.59 23.26
CA GLU A 159 -11.19 12.58 23.79
C GLU A 159 -9.72 12.91 23.53
N LEU A 160 -9.43 13.76 22.53
CA LEU A 160 -8.08 14.22 22.20
C LEU A 160 -7.75 15.58 22.85
N ALA A 161 -8.67 16.15 23.64
CA ALA A 161 -8.45 17.43 24.29
C ALA A 161 -7.32 17.32 25.33
N GLY A 162 -6.34 18.23 25.23
CA GLY A 162 -5.17 18.24 26.13
C GLY A 162 -4.07 17.25 25.77
N ILE A 163 -4.27 16.38 24.78
CA ILE A 163 -3.21 15.50 24.27
C ILE A 163 -2.21 16.32 23.44
N ARG A 164 -0.92 16.07 23.65
CA ARG A 164 0.16 16.72 22.89
C ARG A 164 -0.02 16.46 21.39
N PRO A 165 0.10 17.48 20.51
CA PRO A 165 -0.12 17.32 19.07
C PRO A 165 0.59 16.13 18.44
N SER A 166 1.87 15.93 18.80
CA SER A 166 2.70 14.81 18.33
C SER A 166 2.20 13.41 18.68
N LEU A 167 1.35 13.27 19.71
CA LEU A 167 0.77 11.98 20.15
C LEU A 167 -0.70 11.81 19.73
N ARG A 168 -1.34 12.85 19.20
CA ARG A 168 -2.77 12.81 18.87
C ARG A 168 -3.14 11.76 17.84
N ASP A 169 -2.26 11.50 16.87
CA ASP A 169 -2.49 10.50 15.84
C ASP A 169 -2.40 9.06 16.40
N GLU A 170 -1.46 8.80 17.32
CA GLU A 170 -1.36 7.50 18.00
C GLU A 170 -2.61 7.24 18.85
N GLU A 171 -2.99 8.20 19.68
CA GLU A 171 -4.17 8.10 20.53
C GLU A 171 -5.48 8.00 19.73
N ALA A 172 -5.57 8.71 18.60
CA ALA A 172 -6.73 8.59 17.73
C ALA A 172 -6.85 7.19 17.10
N LEU A 173 -5.74 6.53 16.76
CA LEU A 173 -5.77 5.14 16.30
C LEU A 173 -6.19 4.19 17.41
N GLU A 174 -5.69 4.38 18.63
CA GLU A 174 -6.09 3.54 19.77
C GLU A 174 -7.57 3.69 20.11
N LEU A 175 -8.11 4.91 20.13
CA LEU A 175 -9.54 5.14 20.31
C LEU A 175 -10.40 4.40 19.26
N VAL A 176 -9.94 4.40 18.00
CA VAL A 176 -10.60 3.65 16.92
C VAL A 176 -10.51 2.15 17.17
N ARG A 177 -9.34 1.63 17.56
CA ARG A 177 -9.14 0.20 17.86
C ARG A 177 -10.03 -0.25 19.03
N SER A 178 -10.05 0.50 20.13
CA SER A 178 -10.89 0.20 21.30
C SER A 178 -12.38 0.19 20.95
N ASN A 179 -12.86 1.18 20.19
CA ASN A 179 -14.26 1.20 19.73
C ASN A 179 -14.62 -0.01 18.85
N ILE A 180 -13.68 -0.49 18.03
CA ILE A 180 -13.92 -1.68 17.20
C ILE A 180 -13.99 -2.94 18.07
N ILE A 181 -13.16 -3.05 19.10
CA ILE A 181 -13.21 -4.16 20.06
C ILE A 181 -14.57 -4.20 20.76
N GLU A 182 -15.12 -3.05 21.16
CA GLU A 182 -16.47 -2.97 21.75
C GLU A 182 -17.56 -3.48 20.79
N ILE A 183 -17.52 -3.08 19.52
CA ILE A 183 -18.45 -3.56 18.49
C ILE A 183 -18.30 -5.07 18.31
N LEU A 184 -17.07 -5.59 18.34
CA LEU A 184 -16.78 -7.01 18.20
C LEU A 184 -17.36 -7.80 19.37
N GLU A 185 -17.10 -7.39 20.61
CA GLU A 185 -17.66 -8.01 21.82
C GLU A 185 -19.20 -8.00 21.83
N GLU A 186 -19.80 -6.88 21.42
CA GLU A 186 -21.26 -6.76 21.28
C GLU A 186 -21.79 -7.76 20.22
N SER A 187 -21.09 -7.89 19.11
CA SER A 187 -21.49 -8.77 18.00
C SER A 187 -21.34 -10.24 18.36
N GLU A 188 -20.26 -10.60 19.04
CA GLU A 188 -19.99 -11.97 19.50
C GLU A 188 -20.98 -12.46 20.55
N ALA A 189 -21.37 -11.60 21.49
CA ALA A 189 -22.36 -11.95 22.49
C ALA A 189 -23.72 -12.26 21.85
N VAL A 190 -24.12 -11.44 20.88
CA VAL A 190 -25.36 -11.65 20.10
C VAL A 190 -25.26 -12.88 19.22
N PHE A 191 -24.14 -13.07 18.53
CA PHE A 191 -23.90 -14.24 17.70
C PHE A 191 -23.92 -15.52 18.53
N SER A 192 -23.22 -15.55 19.67
CA SER A 192 -23.16 -16.71 20.57
C SER A 192 -24.54 -17.06 21.11
N TYR A 193 -25.36 -16.07 21.46
CA TYR A 193 -26.77 -16.27 21.80
C TYR A 193 -27.53 -16.92 20.62
N GLY A 194 -27.45 -16.33 19.42
CA GLY A 194 -28.12 -16.83 18.22
C GLY A 194 -27.75 -18.27 17.89
N GLN A 195 -26.46 -18.59 17.91
CA GLN A 195 -25.94 -19.94 17.69
C GLN A 195 -26.43 -20.91 18.76
N SER A 196 -26.52 -20.49 20.03
CA SER A 196 -27.06 -21.34 21.10
C SER A 196 -28.54 -21.69 20.87
N VAL A 197 -29.35 -20.73 20.41
CA VAL A 197 -30.77 -20.93 20.08
C VAL A 197 -30.95 -21.86 18.88
N LEU A 198 -30.15 -21.65 17.83
CA LEU A 198 -30.20 -22.45 16.60
C LEU A 198 -29.78 -23.91 16.82
N ARG A 199 -28.75 -24.15 17.64
CA ARG A 199 -28.19 -25.48 17.88
C ARG A 199 -28.95 -26.29 18.95
N ALA A 200 -29.53 -25.64 19.95
CA ALA A 200 -30.23 -26.33 21.03
C ALA A 200 -31.55 -26.95 20.55
N ALA A 201 -31.84 -28.19 20.92
CA ALA A 201 -33.08 -28.87 20.56
C ALA A 201 -34.31 -28.30 21.30
N SER A 202 -34.12 -27.85 22.55
CA SER A 202 -35.17 -27.34 23.44
C SER A 202 -34.70 -26.08 24.20
N PRO A 203 -35.64 -25.25 24.70
CA PRO A 203 -35.30 -24.06 25.47
C PRO A 203 -34.57 -24.42 26.78
N PRO A 204 -33.59 -23.60 27.21
CA PRO A 204 -33.01 -23.72 28.55
C PRO A 204 -34.05 -23.58 29.67
N LYS A 205 -33.84 -24.25 30.82
CA LYS A 205 -34.82 -24.28 31.94
C LYS A 205 -35.23 -22.92 32.53
N HIS A 206 -34.46 -21.86 32.27
CA HIS A 206 -34.67 -20.53 32.84
C HIS A 206 -35.15 -19.49 31.83
N VAL A 207 -35.48 -19.90 30.61
CA VAL A 207 -36.05 -19.01 29.58
C VAL A 207 -37.54 -19.29 29.41
N ASN A 208 -38.27 -18.33 28.86
CA ASN A 208 -39.66 -18.52 28.49
C ASN A 208 -39.75 -19.31 27.17
N ASP A 209 -40.41 -20.47 27.22
CA ASP A 209 -40.51 -21.39 26.08
C ASP A 209 -41.16 -20.76 24.84
N GLU A 210 -42.23 -19.98 25.01
CA GLU A 210 -42.95 -19.34 23.90
C GLU A 210 -42.09 -18.30 23.19
N CYS A 211 -41.44 -17.42 23.97
CA CYS A 211 -40.54 -16.40 23.45
C CYS A 211 -39.33 -17.02 22.74
N TRP A 212 -38.75 -18.06 23.34
CA TRP A 212 -37.60 -18.77 22.76
C TRP A 212 -37.96 -19.46 21.44
N MET A 213 -39.12 -20.14 21.38
CA MET A 213 -39.61 -20.77 20.15
C MET A 213 -39.92 -19.74 19.06
N LEU A 214 -40.47 -18.58 19.43
CA LEU A 214 -40.73 -17.48 18.50
C LEU A 214 -39.44 -16.96 17.86
N VAL A 215 -38.41 -16.70 18.68
CA VAL A 215 -37.08 -16.28 18.19
C VAL A 215 -36.47 -17.37 17.31
N LYS A 216 -36.45 -18.62 17.78
CA LYS A 216 -35.86 -19.75 17.04
C LYS A 216 -36.49 -19.94 15.67
N ARG A 217 -37.84 -19.89 15.60
CA ARG A 217 -38.57 -20.01 14.34
C ARG A 217 -38.17 -18.91 13.36
N TYR A 218 -38.09 -17.68 13.83
CA TYR A 218 -37.72 -16.54 13.00
C TYR A 218 -36.27 -16.61 12.49
N LEU A 219 -35.33 -17.08 13.33
CA LEU A 219 -33.96 -17.30 12.89
C LEU A 219 -33.88 -18.40 11.81
N HIS A 220 -34.62 -19.50 11.96
CA HIS A 220 -34.69 -20.55 10.93
C HIS A 220 -35.34 -20.06 9.63
N GLU A 221 -36.41 -19.26 9.72
CA GLU A 221 -37.04 -18.63 8.56
C GLU A 221 -36.04 -17.71 7.83
N THR A 222 -35.31 -16.88 8.57
CA THR A 222 -34.27 -16.01 8.02
C THR A 222 -33.17 -16.81 7.32
N ILE A 223 -32.71 -17.91 7.91
CA ILE A 223 -31.73 -18.82 7.29
C ILE A 223 -32.28 -19.46 6.01
N ALA A 224 -33.54 -19.91 6.02
CA ALA A 224 -34.16 -20.51 4.85
C ALA A 224 -34.23 -19.52 3.68
N ARG A 225 -34.56 -18.26 3.96
CA ARG A 225 -34.58 -17.18 2.97
C ARG A 225 -33.19 -16.83 2.43
N LEU A 226 -32.19 -16.77 3.30
CA LEU A 226 -30.80 -16.60 2.89
C LEU A 226 -30.35 -17.73 1.95
N ARG A 227 -30.72 -18.99 2.24
CA ARG A 227 -30.45 -20.15 1.37
C ARG A 227 -31.19 -20.08 0.04
N ALA A 228 -32.37 -19.48 0.02
CA ALA A 228 -33.15 -19.26 -1.20
C ALA A 228 -32.69 -18.03 -2.00
N GLY A 229 -31.74 -17.23 -1.48
CA GLY A 229 -31.29 -15.98 -2.12
C GLY A 229 -32.33 -14.86 -2.07
N GLU A 230 -33.29 -14.92 -1.15
CA GLU A 230 -34.36 -13.93 -1.03
C GLU A 230 -33.92 -12.67 -0.26
N ASP A 231 -34.46 -11.51 -0.64
CA ASP A 231 -34.28 -10.25 0.11
C ASP A 231 -34.90 -10.40 1.50
N LEU A 232 -34.17 -10.03 2.57
CA LEU A 232 -34.64 -10.13 3.95
C LEU A 232 -35.61 -9.00 4.34
N ARG A 233 -35.89 -8.04 3.44
CA ARG A 233 -36.80 -6.90 3.67
C ARG A 233 -38.28 -7.27 3.76
N ASP A 234 -38.68 -8.47 3.37
CA ASP A 234 -40.09 -8.87 3.32
C ASP A 234 -40.42 -9.98 4.31
N GLY A 235 -40.53 -9.72 5.61
CA GLY A 235 -40.79 -10.75 6.63
C GLY A 235 -41.62 -10.22 7.77
N ALA A 236 -42.57 -11.04 8.25
CA ALA A 236 -43.37 -10.69 9.42
C ALA A 236 -42.49 -10.73 10.68
N VAL A 237 -42.58 -9.69 11.51
CA VAL A 237 -41.80 -9.54 12.75
C VAL A 237 -42.68 -9.51 14.00
N ASP A 238 -43.92 -10.00 13.88
CA ASP A 238 -44.94 -9.85 14.91
C ASP A 238 -44.51 -10.51 16.22
N GLY A 239 -44.55 -9.73 17.31
CA GLY A 239 -44.14 -10.15 18.65
C GLY A 239 -42.62 -10.10 18.92
N LEU A 240 -41.79 -10.05 17.87
CA LEU A 240 -40.32 -9.90 17.96
C LEU A 240 -39.89 -8.43 18.02
N ASN A 241 -40.81 -7.52 17.74
CA ASN A 241 -40.65 -6.08 17.93
C ASN A 241 -40.57 -5.67 19.41
N LEU A 242 -40.86 -6.57 20.37
CA LEU A 242 -40.75 -6.27 21.80
C LEU A 242 -39.41 -6.77 22.35
N SER A 243 -38.62 -5.89 22.97
CA SER A 243 -37.35 -6.27 23.60
C SER A 243 -37.51 -7.32 24.70
N SER A 244 -38.63 -7.28 25.43
CA SER A 244 -38.98 -8.29 26.43
C SER A 244 -39.01 -9.70 25.86
N THR A 245 -39.47 -9.89 24.62
CA THR A 245 -39.51 -11.19 23.95
C THR A 245 -38.10 -11.78 23.83
N TRP A 246 -37.13 -10.96 23.40
CA TRP A 246 -35.74 -11.38 23.29
C TRP A 246 -35.13 -11.66 24.67
N ILE A 247 -35.33 -10.76 25.64
CA ILE A 247 -34.81 -10.93 27.01
C ILE A 247 -35.36 -12.20 27.66
N TYR A 248 -36.66 -12.47 27.53
CA TYR A 248 -37.29 -13.68 28.06
C TYR A 248 -36.88 -14.95 27.32
N ALA A 249 -36.48 -14.85 26.06
CA ALA A 249 -35.84 -15.93 25.32
C ALA A 249 -34.37 -16.19 25.75
N GLY A 250 -33.83 -15.41 26.68
CA GLY A 250 -32.47 -15.57 27.21
C GLY A 250 -31.43 -14.64 26.58
N PHE A 251 -31.86 -13.63 25.83
CA PHE A 251 -30.95 -12.65 25.24
C PHE A 251 -30.18 -11.87 26.33
N PRO A 252 -28.88 -11.58 26.15
CA PRO A 252 -28.08 -10.92 27.18
C PRO A 252 -28.59 -9.50 27.50
N LYS A 253 -28.94 -9.26 28.77
CA LYS A 253 -29.49 -7.96 29.22
C LYS A 253 -28.58 -6.76 28.95
N ARG A 254 -27.26 -6.95 28.99
CA ARG A 254 -26.26 -5.89 28.72
C ARG A 254 -26.39 -5.30 27.31
N TYR A 255 -26.84 -6.12 26.35
CA TYR A 255 -26.98 -5.73 24.95
C TYR A 255 -28.45 -5.61 24.53
N ALA A 256 -29.36 -5.60 25.51
CA ALA A 256 -30.79 -5.64 25.26
C ALA A 256 -31.20 -4.48 24.34
N PRO A 257 -31.98 -4.77 23.29
CA PRO A 257 -32.46 -3.74 22.38
C PRO A 257 -33.41 -2.75 23.09
N GLU A 258 -33.66 -1.62 22.44
CA GLU A 258 -34.68 -0.66 22.86
C GLU A 258 -36.03 -1.33 23.10
N PRO A 259 -36.88 -0.83 24.03
CA PRO A 259 -38.12 -1.50 24.44
C PRO A 259 -39.01 -1.96 23.27
N PHE A 260 -39.03 -1.16 22.21
CA PHE A 260 -39.68 -1.46 20.95
C PHE A 260 -38.66 -1.38 19.80
N LEU A 261 -38.61 -2.42 18.98
CA LEU A 261 -37.77 -2.54 17.81
C LEU A 261 -38.58 -2.33 16.55
N GLU A 262 -38.13 -1.40 15.70
CA GLU A 262 -38.62 -1.32 14.33
C GLU A 262 -38.31 -2.61 13.55
N PRO A 263 -39.10 -2.96 12.51
CA PRO A 263 -38.86 -4.17 11.72
C PRO A 263 -37.45 -4.27 11.16
N TYR A 264 -36.80 -3.14 10.85
CA TYR A 264 -35.41 -3.11 10.41
C TYR A 264 -34.46 -3.63 11.50
N ALA A 265 -34.62 -3.15 12.73
CA ALA A 265 -33.76 -3.51 13.86
C ALA A 265 -33.95 -4.97 14.29
N VAL A 266 -35.18 -5.52 14.19
CA VAL A 266 -35.44 -6.95 14.41
C VAL A 266 -34.65 -7.81 13.42
N ARG A 267 -34.66 -7.45 12.13
CA ARG A 267 -33.92 -8.18 11.10
C ARG A 267 -32.42 -8.07 11.30
N GLU A 268 -31.91 -6.88 11.61
CA GLU A 268 -30.50 -6.69 11.88
C GLU A 268 -30.04 -7.51 13.08
N LEU A 269 -30.85 -7.57 14.14
CA LEU A 269 -30.61 -8.42 15.30
C LEU A 269 -30.58 -9.91 14.93
N ALA A 270 -31.51 -10.36 14.08
CA ALA A 270 -31.51 -11.73 13.57
C ALA A 270 -30.30 -12.03 12.68
N SER A 271 -29.89 -11.12 11.81
CA SER A 271 -28.67 -11.26 11.02
C SER A 271 -27.43 -11.41 11.90
N ARG A 272 -27.32 -10.62 12.99
CA ARG A 272 -26.24 -10.73 13.98
C ARG A 272 -26.24 -12.07 14.72
N CYS A 273 -27.40 -12.67 14.94
CA CYS A 273 -27.53 -14.01 15.52
C CYS A 273 -27.01 -15.12 14.58
N ILE A 274 -27.07 -14.90 13.26
CA ILE A 274 -26.70 -15.88 12.24
C ILE A 274 -25.21 -15.79 11.89
N GLY A 275 -24.66 -14.58 11.78
CA GLY A 275 -23.24 -14.38 11.48
C GLY A 275 -22.84 -12.92 11.36
N ALA A 276 -21.69 -12.67 10.73
CA ALA A 276 -21.17 -11.33 10.58
C ALA A 276 -22.09 -10.42 9.74
N THR A 277 -22.41 -9.22 10.25
CA THR A 277 -23.19 -8.22 9.51
C THR A 277 -22.30 -7.19 8.84
N ASN A 278 -22.90 -6.40 7.93
CA ASN A 278 -22.18 -5.31 7.27
C ASN A 278 -21.49 -4.33 8.24
N ARG A 279 -22.12 -4.04 9.39
CA ARG A 279 -21.57 -3.18 10.46
C ARG A 279 -20.32 -3.78 11.08
N LEU A 280 -20.37 -5.07 11.46
CA LEU A 280 -19.21 -5.76 12.03
C LEU A 280 -18.08 -5.85 11.00
N THR A 281 -18.38 -6.28 9.78
CA THR A 281 -17.37 -6.41 8.72
C THR A 281 -16.70 -5.09 8.39
N ALA A 282 -17.45 -3.99 8.29
CA ALA A 282 -16.87 -2.66 8.09
C ALA A 282 -15.97 -2.23 9.28
N SER A 283 -16.31 -2.62 10.50
CA SER A 283 -15.49 -2.34 11.70
C SER A 283 -14.18 -3.12 11.66
N VAL A 284 -14.21 -4.43 11.33
CA VAL A 284 -13.00 -5.26 11.23
C VAL A 284 -12.11 -4.81 10.05
N LYS A 285 -12.70 -4.42 8.91
CA LYS A 285 -11.95 -3.80 7.80
C LYS A 285 -11.26 -2.52 8.25
N LEU A 286 -11.94 -1.67 9.02
CA LEU A 286 -11.33 -0.46 9.59
C LEU A 286 -10.21 -0.80 10.58
N HIS A 287 -10.37 -1.86 11.37
CA HIS A 287 -9.32 -2.35 12.27
C HIS A 287 -8.08 -2.76 11.50
N LEU A 288 -8.24 -3.54 10.43
CA LEU A 288 -7.13 -3.94 9.56
C LEU A 288 -6.42 -2.71 8.98
N CYS A 289 -7.17 -1.70 8.53
CA CYS A 289 -6.62 -0.41 8.08
C CYS A 289 -5.77 0.29 9.16
N THR A 290 -6.14 0.18 10.45
CA THR A 290 -5.37 0.79 11.55
C THR A 290 -4.02 0.09 11.81
N VAL A 291 -3.84 -1.15 11.33
CA VAL A 291 -2.67 -1.99 11.62
C VAL A 291 -1.77 -2.13 10.40
N THR A 292 -2.34 -2.23 9.21
CA THR A 292 -1.58 -2.39 7.94
C THR A 292 -1.44 -1.07 7.18
N GLY A 293 -2.22 -0.05 7.55
CA GLY A 293 -2.37 1.15 6.75
C GLY A 293 -3.12 0.92 5.45
N TRP A 294 -3.64 -0.27 5.16
CA TRP A 294 -4.23 -0.58 3.86
C TRP A 294 -5.46 0.26 3.52
N ASN A 295 -5.62 0.57 2.24
CA ASN A 295 -6.80 1.23 1.72
C ASN A 295 -7.95 0.22 1.53
N ARG A 296 -9.13 0.75 1.23
CA ARG A 296 -10.35 -0.07 1.08
C ARG A 296 -10.22 -1.15 0.00
N THR A 297 -9.60 -0.85 -1.14
CA THR A 297 -9.45 -1.79 -2.25
C THR A 297 -8.54 -2.95 -1.86
N GLN A 298 -7.38 -2.65 -1.26
CA GLN A 298 -6.42 -3.64 -0.76
C GLN A 298 -7.09 -4.61 0.22
N ILE A 299 -7.86 -4.08 1.18
CA ILE A 299 -8.61 -4.88 2.16
C ILE A 299 -9.70 -5.73 1.51
N GLY A 300 -10.36 -5.21 0.47
CA GLY A 300 -11.38 -5.95 -0.28
C GLY A 300 -10.82 -7.13 -1.07
N LEU A 301 -9.52 -7.09 -1.42
CA LEU A 301 -8.87 -8.14 -2.21
C LEU A 301 -8.34 -9.32 -1.41
N VAL A 302 -8.43 -9.26 -0.08
CA VAL A 302 -7.93 -10.30 0.82
C VAL A 302 -8.64 -11.65 0.55
N PRO A 303 -7.89 -12.72 0.25
CA PRO A 303 -8.46 -14.03 -0.07
C PRO A 303 -9.03 -14.70 1.18
N PHE A 304 -9.94 -15.67 0.99
CA PHE A 304 -10.59 -16.43 2.06
C PHE A 304 -9.62 -16.96 3.12
N ASP A 305 -8.46 -17.48 2.70
CA ASP A 305 -7.34 -17.81 3.57
C ASP A 305 -6.27 -16.72 3.43
N PRO A 306 -6.25 -15.72 4.34
CA PRO A 306 -5.47 -14.51 4.16
C PRO A 306 -3.99 -14.68 4.56
N TYR A 307 -3.65 -15.78 5.24
CA TYR A 307 -2.36 -15.94 5.90
C TYR A 307 -1.37 -16.72 5.02
N ALA A 308 -0.26 -16.08 4.67
CA ALA A 308 0.86 -16.75 4.02
C ALA A 308 1.61 -17.63 5.02
N PHE A 309 1.80 -17.10 6.22
CA PHE A 309 2.29 -17.80 7.40
C PHE A 309 1.70 -17.12 8.65
N ARG A 310 1.72 -17.85 9.77
CA ARG A 310 1.17 -17.37 11.03
C ARG A 310 1.94 -17.93 12.23
N TYR A 311 2.30 -17.03 13.14
CA TYR A 311 2.93 -17.28 14.43
C TYR A 311 2.15 -16.59 15.54
N GLU A 312 2.54 -16.80 16.80
CA GLU A 312 1.88 -16.19 17.96
C GLU A 312 1.98 -14.66 17.98
N ASP A 313 3.08 -14.12 17.46
CA ASP A 313 3.44 -12.70 17.51
C ASP A 313 3.41 -11.99 16.15
N ALA A 314 3.38 -12.75 15.05
CA ALA A 314 3.41 -12.20 13.70
C ALA A 314 2.64 -13.07 12.68
N CYS A 315 1.97 -12.42 11.73
CA CYS A 315 1.41 -13.10 10.56
C CYS A 315 1.65 -12.31 9.28
N GLY A 316 1.80 -13.02 8.16
CA GLY A 316 1.88 -12.42 6.84
C GLY A 316 0.50 -12.42 6.19
N ILE A 317 -0.11 -11.25 6.02
CA ILE A 317 -1.40 -11.07 5.32
C ILE A 317 -1.13 -10.55 3.92
N CYS A 318 -1.73 -11.14 2.91
CA CYS A 318 -1.49 -10.74 1.52
C CYS A 318 -2.69 -10.99 0.61
N GLU A 319 -2.68 -10.36 -0.56
CA GLU A 319 -3.65 -10.63 -1.61
C GLU A 319 -3.40 -11.98 -2.31
N ALA A 320 -4.39 -12.46 -3.07
CA ALA A 320 -4.33 -13.74 -3.78
C ALA A 320 -3.13 -13.86 -4.75
N GLY A 321 -2.75 -12.77 -5.42
CA GLY A 321 -1.61 -12.72 -6.33
C GLY A 321 -0.29 -13.00 -5.61
N PHE A 322 0.00 -12.24 -4.55
CA PHE A 322 1.19 -12.45 -3.72
C PHE A 322 1.20 -13.84 -3.08
N MET A 323 0.05 -14.29 -2.55
CA MET A 323 -0.10 -15.61 -1.94
C MET A 323 0.33 -16.73 -2.89
N THR A 324 0.00 -16.62 -4.18
CA THR A 324 0.35 -17.60 -5.19
C THR A 324 1.87 -17.67 -5.41
N VAL A 325 2.54 -16.52 -5.49
CA VAL A 325 4.01 -16.44 -5.64
C VAL A 325 4.71 -16.99 -4.40
N PHE A 326 4.25 -16.60 -3.21
CA PHE A 326 4.79 -17.09 -1.94
C PHE A 326 4.64 -18.62 -1.81
N LYS A 327 3.43 -19.16 -2.01
CA LYS A 327 3.17 -20.62 -1.92
C LYS A 327 3.97 -21.41 -2.96
N ARG A 328 4.16 -20.87 -4.16
CA ARG A 328 5.03 -21.49 -5.18
C ARG A 328 6.49 -21.56 -4.72
N ARG A 329 7.04 -20.48 -4.14
CA ARG A 329 8.41 -20.47 -3.59
C ARG A 329 8.56 -21.43 -2.41
N ALA A 330 7.62 -21.39 -1.46
CA ALA A 330 7.57 -22.33 -0.35
C ALA A 330 7.51 -23.79 -0.84
N GLY A 331 6.69 -24.08 -1.86
CA GLY A 331 6.61 -25.39 -2.49
C GLY A 331 7.92 -25.83 -3.14
N HIS A 332 8.59 -24.94 -3.89
CA HIS A 332 9.92 -25.23 -4.45
C HIS A 332 10.96 -25.47 -3.36
N PHE A 333 10.92 -24.71 -2.26
CA PHE A 333 11.82 -24.88 -1.14
C PHE A 333 11.65 -26.26 -0.48
N VAL A 334 10.41 -26.67 -0.23
CA VAL A 334 10.07 -28.00 0.32
C VAL A 334 10.51 -29.11 -0.64
N ASN A 335 10.19 -29.01 -1.93
CA ASN A 335 10.58 -30.00 -2.94
C ASN A 335 12.10 -30.14 -3.04
N ALA A 336 12.85 -29.03 -3.06
CA ALA A 336 14.31 -29.06 -3.10
C ALA A 336 14.94 -29.72 -1.85
N HIS A 337 14.26 -29.66 -0.70
CA HIS A 337 14.71 -30.36 0.51
C HIS A 337 14.37 -31.86 0.48
N LEU A 338 13.19 -32.22 -0.03
CA LEU A 338 12.80 -33.62 -0.21
C LEU A 338 13.72 -34.35 -1.21
N GLU A 339 14.08 -33.69 -2.32
CA GLU A 339 15.03 -34.22 -3.31
C GLU A 339 16.43 -34.45 -2.73
N ARG A 340 16.81 -33.74 -1.67
CA ARG A 340 18.07 -33.92 -0.93
C ARG A 340 18.01 -35.02 0.13
N GLY A 341 16.92 -35.79 0.19
CA GLY A 341 16.75 -36.91 1.13
C GLY A 341 16.45 -36.48 2.56
N ALA A 342 16.05 -35.23 2.79
CA ALA A 342 15.60 -34.78 4.10
C ALA A 342 14.16 -35.27 4.37
N ALA A 343 13.85 -35.58 5.63
CA ALA A 343 12.46 -35.77 6.06
C ALA A 343 11.63 -34.50 5.75
N VAL A 344 10.30 -34.63 5.62
CA VAL A 344 9.38 -33.50 5.42
C VAL A 344 9.65 -32.45 6.51
N LYS A 345 10.41 -31.41 6.16
CA LYS A 345 10.80 -30.35 7.07
C LYS A 345 9.71 -29.29 7.01
N THR A 346 9.05 -29.04 8.14
CA THR A 346 8.25 -27.83 8.32
C THR A 346 9.16 -26.62 8.17
N ILE A 347 8.75 -25.67 7.31
CA ILE A 347 9.49 -24.42 7.07
C ILE A 347 9.59 -23.66 8.40
N SER A 348 10.81 -23.31 8.79
CA SER A 348 11.08 -22.55 10.00
C SER A 348 10.60 -21.09 9.89
N ARG A 349 10.56 -20.39 11.02
CA ARG A 349 10.20 -18.96 11.09
C ARG A 349 11.09 -18.12 10.17
N ASP A 350 12.40 -18.18 10.35
CA ASP A 350 13.34 -17.37 9.59
C ASP A 350 13.30 -17.69 8.09
N GLU A 351 13.08 -18.96 7.73
CA GLU A 351 12.89 -19.37 6.33
C GLU A 351 11.61 -18.77 5.73
N ASN A 352 10.49 -18.71 6.47
CA ASN A 352 9.26 -18.05 5.99
C ASN A 352 9.44 -16.54 5.78
N PHE A 353 10.14 -15.85 6.68
CA PHE A 353 10.48 -14.43 6.48
C PHE A 353 11.42 -14.24 5.28
N SER A 354 12.41 -15.11 5.09
CA SER A 354 13.27 -15.07 3.91
C SER A 354 12.50 -15.30 2.61
N LEU A 355 11.57 -16.27 2.58
CA LEU A 355 10.72 -16.53 1.42
C LEU A 355 9.75 -15.38 1.13
N TRP A 356 9.31 -14.68 2.18
CA TRP A 356 8.51 -13.47 2.06
C TRP A 356 9.28 -12.35 1.40
N ASP A 357 10.50 -12.05 1.87
CA ASP A 357 11.35 -11.00 1.30
C ASP A 357 11.68 -11.29 -0.17
N ASP A 358 11.96 -12.55 -0.49
CA ASP A 358 12.17 -13.03 -1.86
C ASP A 358 10.92 -12.81 -2.75
N ALA A 359 9.72 -13.06 -2.23
CA ALA A 359 8.47 -12.84 -2.95
C ALA A 359 8.20 -11.34 -3.17
N VAL A 360 8.50 -10.49 -2.18
CA VAL A 360 8.41 -9.03 -2.29
C VAL A 360 9.36 -8.50 -3.36
N GLN A 361 10.60 -9.01 -3.42
CA GLN A 361 11.57 -8.63 -4.45
C GLN A 361 11.13 -9.04 -5.85
N GLU A 362 10.59 -10.25 -6.03
CA GLU A 362 10.14 -10.74 -7.34
C GLU A 362 8.98 -9.91 -7.91
N LEU A 363 8.11 -9.40 -7.04
CA LEU A 363 6.94 -8.63 -7.46
C LEU A 363 7.24 -7.13 -7.60
N GLU A 364 8.47 -6.66 -7.33
CA GLU A 364 8.88 -5.25 -7.44
C GLU A 364 7.89 -4.25 -6.79
N GLY A 365 7.15 -4.67 -5.75
CA GLY A 365 6.13 -3.84 -5.10
C GLY A 365 4.79 -3.71 -5.85
N SER A 366 4.54 -4.56 -6.86
CA SER A 366 3.27 -4.61 -7.62
C SER A 366 2.11 -5.27 -6.86
N SER A 367 2.39 -5.90 -5.72
CA SER A 367 1.44 -6.73 -4.98
C SER A 367 1.31 -6.32 -3.52
N GLU A 368 0.11 -6.47 -2.99
CA GLU A 368 -0.26 -6.01 -1.65
C GLU A 368 -0.01 -7.09 -0.59
N ALA A 369 1.01 -6.87 0.25
CA ALA A 369 1.41 -7.79 1.30
C ALA A 369 1.90 -7.02 2.53
N CYS A 370 1.56 -7.48 3.73
CA CYS A 370 1.91 -6.83 4.98
C CYS A 370 2.15 -7.87 6.07
N ILE A 371 3.21 -7.65 6.86
CA ILE A 371 3.45 -8.42 8.08
C ILE A 371 2.79 -7.67 9.23
N VAL A 372 1.82 -8.33 9.87
CA VAL A 372 1.12 -7.81 11.05
C VAL A 372 1.81 -8.34 12.29
N ASN A 373 2.46 -7.44 13.04
CA ASN A 373 3.13 -7.74 14.31
C ASN A 373 2.26 -7.31 15.50
N SER A 374 0.99 -7.70 15.50
CA SER A 374 0.04 -7.32 16.54
C SER A 374 -0.82 -8.52 16.93
N PRO A 375 -0.57 -9.12 18.11
CA PRO A 375 -1.39 -10.22 18.63
C PRO A 375 -2.88 -9.86 18.74
N SER A 376 -3.19 -8.63 19.17
CA SER A 376 -4.58 -8.16 19.28
C SER A 376 -5.26 -8.06 17.92
N ALA A 377 -4.54 -7.65 16.87
CA ALA A 377 -5.09 -7.62 15.52
C ALA A 377 -5.38 -9.03 14.98
N MET A 378 -4.50 -9.99 15.27
CA MET A 378 -4.71 -11.39 14.91
C MET A 378 -5.93 -11.98 15.65
N GLU A 379 -6.07 -11.69 16.94
CA GLU A 379 -7.22 -12.13 17.74
C GLU A 379 -8.55 -11.58 17.17
N VAL A 380 -8.58 -10.31 16.77
CA VAL A 380 -9.76 -9.70 16.14
C VAL A 380 -10.14 -10.43 14.84
N LEU A 381 -9.16 -10.84 14.03
CA LEU A 381 -9.41 -11.59 12.80
C LEU A 381 -9.94 -13.01 13.08
N ASP A 382 -9.42 -13.71 14.09
CA ASP A 382 -9.92 -15.05 14.47
C ASP A 382 -11.37 -15.04 14.96
N ARG A 383 -11.63 -14.06 15.83
CA ARG A 383 -12.96 -13.77 16.37
C ARG A 383 -13.94 -13.47 15.24
N TYR A 384 -13.50 -12.68 14.27
CA TYR A 384 -14.28 -12.42 13.06
C TYR A 384 -14.54 -13.69 12.23
N VAL A 385 -13.52 -14.54 12.00
CA VAL A 385 -13.67 -15.80 11.24
C VAL A 385 -14.79 -16.67 11.83
N THR A 386 -14.83 -16.79 13.15
CA THR A 386 -15.85 -17.58 13.87
C THR A 386 -17.29 -17.16 13.52
N MET A 387 -17.52 -15.86 13.28
CA MET A 387 -18.83 -15.32 12.90
C MET A 387 -19.10 -15.36 11.39
N THR A 388 -18.06 -15.48 10.56
CA THR A 388 -18.21 -15.63 9.11
C THR A 388 -18.35 -17.08 8.65
N GLU A 389 -17.85 -18.04 9.44
CA GLU A 389 -17.86 -19.46 9.07
C GLU A 389 -19.27 -19.98 8.72
N PRO A 390 -20.33 -19.70 9.51
CA PRO A 390 -21.68 -20.15 9.14
C PRO A 390 -22.19 -19.53 7.84
N LEU A 391 -21.64 -18.38 7.42
CA LEU A 391 -22.03 -17.72 6.17
C LEU A 391 -21.51 -18.45 4.94
N ARG A 392 -20.46 -19.26 5.10
CA ARG A 392 -19.83 -20.04 4.03
C ARG A 392 -20.64 -21.27 3.63
N GLU A 393 -21.59 -21.68 4.46
CA GLU A 393 -22.54 -22.76 4.13
C GLU A 393 -23.61 -22.33 3.13
N PHE A 394 -23.77 -21.03 2.91
CA PHE A 394 -24.73 -20.48 1.96
C PHE A 394 -24.11 -20.37 0.56
N ASP A 395 -24.94 -20.43 -0.48
CA ASP A 395 -24.50 -20.21 -1.85
C ASP A 395 -24.14 -18.72 -2.02
N LEU A 396 -22.87 -18.40 -1.78
CA LEU A 396 -22.33 -17.09 -2.04
C LEU A 396 -22.22 -16.95 -3.56
N GLU A 397 -22.75 -15.85 -4.10
CA GLU A 397 -22.46 -15.45 -5.47
C GLU A 397 -20.97 -15.65 -5.76
N SER A 398 -20.63 -16.20 -6.94
CA SER A 398 -19.28 -16.64 -7.30
C SER A 398 -18.15 -15.64 -6.98
N ARG A 399 -18.48 -14.35 -6.96
CA ARG A 399 -17.60 -13.21 -6.64
C ARG A 399 -17.16 -13.07 -5.16
N PHE A 400 -17.81 -13.74 -4.22
CA PHE A 400 -17.51 -13.61 -2.77
C PHE A 400 -16.97 -14.88 -2.12
N ASN A 401 -17.05 -16.02 -2.82
CA ASN A 401 -16.56 -17.31 -2.32
C ASN A 401 -15.06 -17.30 -2.01
N ASP A 402 -14.29 -16.50 -2.74
CA ASP A 402 -12.83 -16.39 -2.61
C ASP A 402 -12.38 -15.28 -1.66
N ARG A 403 -13.30 -14.52 -1.04
CA ARG A 403 -12.97 -13.34 -0.22
C ARG A 403 -12.99 -13.64 1.28
N PHE A 404 -12.06 -13.06 2.04
CA PHE A 404 -12.05 -13.12 3.50
C PHE A 404 -13.26 -12.43 4.13
N PHE A 405 -13.57 -11.23 3.65
CA PHE A 405 -14.65 -10.41 4.21
C PHE A 405 -15.98 -10.73 3.55
N VAL A 406 -16.86 -11.38 4.31
CA VAL A 406 -18.25 -11.66 3.95
C VAL A 406 -19.17 -11.25 5.08
N SER A 407 -20.37 -10.82 4.72
CA SER A 407 -21.36 -10.28 5.64
C SER A 407 -22.78 -10.53 5.16
N ILE A 408 -23.72 -10.58 6.10
CA ILE A 408 -25.16 -10.50 5.83
C ILE A 408 -25.61 -9.05 5.92
N GLY A 409 -26.36 -8.61 4.91
CA GLY A 409 -27.15 -7.38 4.92
C GLY A 409 -28.62 -7.65 4.61
N GLN A 410 -29.40 -6.58 4.50
CA GLN A 410 -30.83 -6.67 4.17
C GLN A 410 -31.07 -7.34 2.80
N GLY A 411 -30.24 -7.02 1.80
CA GLY A 411 -30.32 -7.63 0.47
C GLY A 411 -29.65 -9.01 0.35
N GLY A 412 -29.42 -9.71 1.46
CA GLY A 412 -28.72 -11.00 1.48
C GLY A 412 -27.22 -10.91 1.76
N LEU A 413 -26.46 -11.87 1.23
CA LEU A 413 -25.01 -11.97 1.44
C LEU A 413 -24.25 -10.95 0.59
N SER A 414 -23.24 -10.31 1.17
CA SER A 414 -22.42 -9.31 0.47
C SER A 414 -20.99 -9.24 1.02
N GLY A 415 -20.03 -8.84 0.17
CA GLY A 415 -18.64 -8.57 0.57
C GLY A 415 -18.41 -7.17 1.16
N THR A 416 -19.48 -6.39 1.42
CA THR A 416 -19.49 -4.96 1.83
C THR A 416 -18.52 -4.02 1.11
N ASP A 417 -19.10 -3.25 0.18
CA ASP A 417 -18.43 -2.19 -0.57
C ASP A 417 -19.04 -0.78 -0.31
N LEU A 418 -19.69 -0.55 0.83
CA LEU A 418 -20.11 0.81 1.17
C LEU A 418 -19.05 1.59 1.98
N ASN A 419 -19.22 2.91 2.02
CA ASN A 419 -18.40 3.81 2.84
C ASN A 419 -18.68 3.56 4.33
N ILE A 420 -17.65 3.59 5.19
CA ILE A 420 -17.75 3.35 6.64
C ILE A 420 -18.89 4.17 7.29
N ARG A 421 -19.07 5.41 6.83
CA ARG A 421 -20.08 6.33 7.36
C ARG A 421 -21.52 5.86 7.16
N GLU A 422 -21.77 5.06 6.14
CA GLU A 422 -23.11 4.56 5.84
C GLU A 422 -23.58 3.54 6.90
N TYR A 423 -22.63 2.92 7.62
CA TYR A 423 -22.93 1.90 8.62
C TYR A 423 -23.09 2.43 10.05
N LYS A 424 -22.84 3.74 10.30
CA LYS A 424 -22.95 4.37 11.63
C LYS A 424 -22.41 3.47 12.76
N LEU A 425 -21.14 3.05 12.63
CA LEU A 425 -20.56 1.96 13.43
C LEU A 425 -20.65 2.15 14.95
N SER A 426 -20.36 3.36 15.43
CA SER A 426 -20.52 3.81 16.81
C SER A 426 -20.67 5.34 16.83
N GLU A 427 -20.88 5.93 18.00
CA GLU A 427 -20.90 7.40 18.14
C GLU A 427 -19.57 8.02 17.66
N LEU A 428 -18.42 7.43 18.04
CA LEU A 428 -17.10 7.91 17.65
C LEU A 428 -16.80 7.60 16.17
N LEU A 429 -17.00 6.36 15.73
CA LEU A 429 -16.68 5.93 14.36
C LEU A 429 -17.66 6.48 13.32
N GLY A 430 -18.85 6.91 13.75
CA GLY A 430 -19.84 7.60 12.93
C GLY A 430 -19.57 9.09 12.73
N ARG A 431 -18.58 9.68 13.44
CA ARG A 431 -18.27 11.12 13.34
C ARG A 431 -17.82 11.51 11.94
N ARG A 432 -18.17 12.74 11.56
CA ARG A 432 -17.70 13.34 10.30
C ARG A 432 -16.18 13.45 10.32
N GLY A 433 -15.53 12.81 9.37
CA GLY A 433 -14.07 12.79 9.26
C GLY A 433 -13.57 11.36 9.16
N VAL A 434 -14.11 10.45 9.96
CA VAL A 434 -13.71 9.04 10.00
C VAL A 434 -13.97 8.37 8.64
N SER A 435 -12.92 7.75 8.10
CA SER A 435 -12.91 7.02 6.83
C SER A 435 -11.59 6.25 6.68
N TYR A 436 -11.54 5.25 5.79
CA TYR A 436 -10.28 4.56 5.43
C TYR A 436 -9.16 5.53 5.05
N ARG A 437 -9.49 6.63 4.38
CA ARG A 437 -8.50 7.63 3.93
C ARG A 437 -7.86 8.36 5.12
N THR A 438 -8.66 8.82 6.08
CA THR A 438 -8.14 9.53 7.26
C THR A 438 -7.45 8.58 8.22
N THR A 439 -7.95 7.34 8.37
CA THR A 439 -7.28 6.31 9.17
C THR A 439 -5.92 5.94 8.57
N ARG A 440 -5.85 5.69 7.25
CA ARG A 440 -4.57 5.46 6.57
C ARG A 440 -3.61 6.65 6.71
N GLN A 441 -4.11 7.88 6.60
CA GLN A 441 -3.28 9.07 6.85
C GLN A 441 -2.66 9.05 8.24
N THR A 442 -3.48 8.77 9.25
CA THR A 442 -3.06 8.69 10.65
C THR A 442 -2.02 7.60 10.86
N PHE A 443 -2.24 6.42 10.29
CA PHE A 443 -1.27 5.33 10.32
C PHE A 443 0.07 5.72 9.69
N VAL A 444 0.04 6.35 8.50
CA VAL A 444 1.26 6.81 7.82
C VAL A 444 1.99 7.86 8.65
N ASN A 445 1.28 8.80 9.29
CA ASN A 445 1.87 9.80 10.18
C ASN A 445 2.57 9.16 11.38
N VAL A 446 1.91 8.20 12.05
CA VAL A 446 2.49 7.45 13.19
C VAL A 446 3.75 6.69 12.77
N ILE A 447 3.69 5.93 11.67
CA ILE A 447 4.85 5.18 11.17
C ILE A 447 5.99 6.12 10.76
N ARG A 448 5.69 7.27 10.15
CA ARG A 448 6.70 8.27 9.77
C ARG A 448 7.39 8.86 10.99
N ARG A 449 6.64 9.15 12.06
CA ARG A 449 7.20 9.60 13.34
C ARG A 449 8.04 8.52 14.00
N SER A 450 7.58 7.26 14.00
CA SER A 450 8.29 6.16 14.64
C SER A 450 9.60 5.79 13.93
N THR A 451 9.63 5.83 12.59
CA THR A 451 10.85 5.51 11.83
C THR A 451 11.83 6.67 11.72
N GLY A 452 11.34 7.92 11.78
CA GLY A 452 12.13 9.12 11.51
C GLY A 452 12.73 9.18 10.10
N SER A 453 12.35 8.27 9.20
CA SER A 453 12.94 8.14 7.85
C SER A 453 11.85 7.92 6.81
N LEU A 454 11.77 8.86 5.86
CA LEU A 454 10.79 8.83 4.79
C LEU A 454 10.99 7.62 3.86
N ALA A 455 12.23 7.19 3.65
CA ALA A 455 12.54 5.98 2.88
C ALA A 455 12.10 4.70 3.61
N ALA A 456 12.32 4.61 4.92
CA ALA A 456 11.85 3.47 5.71
C ALA A 456 10.32 3.41 5.77
N SER A 457 9.65 4.57 5.88
CA SER A 457 8.19 4.64 5.90
C SER A 457 7.55 4.12 4.62
N ILE A 458 8.18 4.25 3.46
CA ILE A 458 7.67 3.71 2.18
C ILE A 458 7.44 2.20 2.28
N HIS A 459 8.45 1.48 2.78
CA HIS A 459 8.40 0.03 2.92
C HIS A 459 7.31 -0.42 3.90
N LEU A 460 7.11 0.33 4.99
CA LEU A 460 6.13 -0.02 6.03
C LEU A 460 4.70 0.41 5.69
N THR A 461 4.52 1.35 4.78
CA THR A 461 3.20 1.90 4.40
C THR A 461 2.72 1.44 3.03
N ASN A 462 3.49 0.56 2.39
CA ASN A 462 3.29 0.06 1.04
C ASN A 462 3.01 1.19 0.02
N ASN A 463 3.81 2.26 0.07
CA ASN A 463 3.77 3.31 -0.95
C ASN A 463 4.84 3.03 -2.02
N SER A 464 4.62 3.44 -3.26
CA SER A 464 5.56 3.18 -4.36
C SER A 464 6.75 4.15 -4.39
N ALA A 465 6.62 5.35 -3.81
CA ALA A 465 7.67 6.36 -3.82
C ALA A 465 7.57 7.40 -2.69
N THR A 466 8.69 8.05 -2.36
CA THR A 466 8.80 9.17 -1.41
C THR A 466 7.90 10.34 -1.79
N GLY A 467 7.81 10.63 -3.10
CA GLY A 467 6.98 11.71 -3.62
C GLY A 467 5.48 11.50 -3.35
N VAL A 468 5.01 10.25 -3.33
CA VAL A 468 3.61 9.92 -2.99
C VAL A 468 3.33 10.24 -1.52
N LEU A 469 4.26 9.89 -0.62
CA LEU A 469 4.16 10.23 0.80
C LEU A 469 4.08 11.75 1.00
N LEU A 470 5.00 12.50 0.41
CA LEU A 470 5.04 13.96 0.55
C LEU A 470 3.83 14.66 -0.10
N THR A 471 3.28 14.13 -1.19
CA THR A 471 2.15 14.77 -1.89
C THR A 471 0.82 14.49 -1.21
N HIS A 472 0.63 13.29 -0.69
CA HIS A 472 -0.68 12.83 -0.21
C HIS A 472 -0.81 12.79 1.30
N TYR A 473 0.32 12.70 2.01
CA TYR A 473 0.38 12.49 3.45
C TYR A 473 1.15 13.59 4.17
N ASP A 474 1.16 14.79 3.59
CA ASP A 474 1.83 15.91 4.22
C ASP A 474 1.09 16.39 5.46
N ASP A 475 1.83 16.49 6.56
CA ASP A 475 1.33 16.87 7.87
C ASP A 475 2.11 18.10 8.37
N PRO A 476 1.44 19.22 8.66
CA PRO A 476 2.11 20.46 9.08
C PRO A 476 2.93 20.31 10.36
N GLU A 477 2.52 19.43 11.28
CA GLU A 477 3.27 19.20 12.52
C GLU A 477 4.54 18.43 12.25
N ILE A 478 4.47 17.39 11.40
CA ILE A 478 5.67 16.64 10.99
C ILE A 478 6.61 17.55 10.18
N GLN A 479 6.08 18.45 9.35
CA GLN A 479 6.91 19.45 8.66
C GLN A 479 7.57 20.42 9.65
N ALA A 480 6.84 20.91 10.66
CA ALA A 480 7.43 21.75 11.70
C ALA A 480 8.50 21.01 12.53
N GLU A 481 8.30 19.73 12.84
CA GLU A 481 9.30 18.88 13.49
C GLU A 481 10.54 18.70 12.62
N LEU A 482 10.36 18.45 11.31
CA LEU A 482 11.46 18.35 10.35
C LEU A 482 12.20 19.68 10.18
N ASP A 483 11.49 20.79 10.08
CA ASP A 483 12.08 22.13 9.99
C ASP A 483 12.89 22.46 11.25
N ALA A 484 12.38 22.08 12.43
CA ALA A 484 13.10 22.22 13.69
C ALA A 484 14.36 21.33 13.72
N ALA A 485 14.29 20.09 13.23
CA ALA A 485 15.43 19.18 13.15
C ALA A 485 16.48 19.66 12.12
N ILE A 486 16.04 20.19 10.99
CA ILE A 486 16.90 20.79 9.96
C ILE A 486 17.58 22.04 10.53
N ALA A 487 16.83 22.92 11.19
CA ALA A 487 17.38 24.10 11.84
C ALA A 487 18.40 23.72 12.93
N PHE A 488 18.09 22.70 13.75
CA PHE A 488 19.01 22.17 14.74
C PHE A 488 20.31 21.66 14.10
N TRP A 489 20.21 20.87 13.02
CA TRP A 489 21.38 20.37 12.30
C TRP A 489 22.20 21.50 11.65
N GLN A 490 21.53 22.48 11.04
CA GLN A 490 22.15 23.66 10.44
C GLN A 490 22.87 24.51 11.49
N ASN A 491 22.27 24.72 12.66
CA ASN A 491 22.88 25.47 13.76
C ASN A 491 24.09 24.74 14.32
N CYS A 492 24.00 23.42 14.52
CA CYS A 492 25.13 22.58 14.91
C CYS A 492 26.26 22.65 13.88
N PHE A 493 25.94 22.56 12.58
CA PHE A 493 26.91 22.66 11.50
C PHE A 493 27.58 24.04 11.44
N GLN A 494 26.80 25.12 11.51
CA GLN A 494 27.29 26.48 11.52
C GLN A 494 28.23 26.73 12.70
N ALA A 495 27.86 26.28 13.91
CA ALA A 495 28.71 26.38 15.08
C ALA A 495 30.07 25.69 14.86
N LEU A 496 30.09 24.48 14.30
CA LEU A 496 31.33 23.76 13.99
C LEU A 496 32.20 24.44 12.93
N VAL A 497 31.59 25.07 11.92
CA VAL A 497 32.32 25.80 10.87
C VAL A 497 32.92 27.10 11.43
N ILE A 498 32.17 27.82 12.28
CA ILE A 498 32.54 29.13 12.83
C ILE A 498 33.50 28.99 14.02
N GLU A 499 33.49 27.86 14.74
CA GLU A 499 34.44 27.54 15.81
C GLU A 499 35.90 27.71 15.33
N GLY A 500 36.20 27.36 14.07
CA GLY A 500 37.53 27.45 13.47
C GLY A 500 37.91 28.78 12.83
N ASP A 501 36.99 29.74 12.66
CA ASP A 501 37.23 30.99 11.93
C ASP A 501 36.66 32.21 12.67
N THR A 502 37.51 32.86 13.45
CA THR A 502 37.18 34.05 14.25
C THR A 502 36.77 35.26 13.40
N SER A 503 37.12 35.29 12.11
CA SER A 503 36.77 36.40 11.21
C SER A 503 35.28 36.40 10.81
N LEU A 504 34.63 35.24 10.85
CA LEU A 504 33.21 35.06 10.50
C LEU A 504 32.26 35.27 11.68
N ARG A 505 32.77 35.36 12.92
CA ARG A 505 31.97 35.50 14.14
C ARG A 505 31.29 36.87 14.26
N SER A 506 32.05 37.94 14.04
CA SER A 506 31.56 39.32 14.20
C SER A 506 30.45 39.72 13.21
N PRO A 507 30.51 39.32 11.91
CA PRO A 507 29.43 39.63 10.95
C PRO A 507 28.12 38.89 11.22
N LEU A 508 28.17 37.67 11.77
CA LEU A 508 27.00 36.80 11.95
C LEU A 508 26.26 37.02 13.27
N LYS A 509 26.80 37.83 14.19
CA LYS A 509 26.18 38.19 15.49
C LYS A 509 25.74 36.98 16.33
N ILE A 510 26.50 35.89 16.29
CA ILE A 510 26.27 34.71 17.14
C ILE A 510 26.98 34.96 18.49
N SER A 511 26.30 34.71 19.61
CA SER A 511 26.92 34.85 20.94
C SER A 511 27.90 33.69 21.20
N ASP A 512 28.92 33.93 22.04
CA ASP A 512 29.88 32.88 22.41
C ASP A 512 29.19 31.72 23.15
N ASP A 513 28.18 32.03 23.97
CA ASP A 513 27.38 31.04 24.71
C ASP A 513 26.58 30.13 23.76
N ASP A 514 25.93 30.70 22.73
CA ASP A 514 25.17 29.92 21.74
C ASP A 514 26.11 29.03 20.90
N LEU A 515 27.28 29.56 20.55
CA LEU A 515 28.26 28.83 19.75
C LEU A 515 28.84 27.64 20.53
N GLU A 516 29.19 27.84 21.80
CA GLU A 516 29.62 26.77 22.69
C GLU A 516 28.50 25.74 22.91
N TRP A 517 27.27 26.20 23.14
CA TRP A 517 26.11 25.34 23.34
C TRP A 517 25.83 24.44 22.12
N PHE A 518 25.75 25.02 20.91
CA PHE A 518 25.53 24.25 19.68
C PHE A 518 26.74 23.37 19.30
N SER A 519 27.98 23.79 19.59
CA SER A 519 29.17 22.95 19.38
C SER A 519 29.12 21.69 20.25
N ASN A 520 28.78 21.85 21.54
CA ASN A 520 28.62 20.74 22.47
C ASN A 520 27.47 19.81 22.07
N LEU A 521 26.34 20.36 21.62
CA LEU A 521 25.22 19.58 21.11
C LEU A 521 25.57 18.84 19.82
N ALA A 522 26.36 19.45 18.93
CA ALA A 522 26.83 18.79 17.71
C ALA A 522 27.71 17.58 18.03
N ILE A 523 28.55 17.68 19.08
CA ILE A 523 29.36 16.56 19.58
C ILE A 523 28.47 15.47 20.17
N ALA A 524 27.56 15.82 21.09
CA ALA A 524 26.69 14.87 21.77
C ALA A 524 25.74 14.12 20.83
N SER A 525 25.25 14.81 19.79
CA SER A 525 24.35 14.24 18.77
C SER A 525 25.09 13.47 17.66
N GLY A 526 26.43 13.45 17.65
CA GLY A 526 27.22 12.82 16.60
C GLY A 526 27.22 13.58 15.27
N ILE A 527 26.61 14.77 15.22
CA ILE A 527 26.63 15.66 14.05
C ILE A 527 28.06 16.11 13.76
N ALA A 528 28.83 16.45 14.79
CA ALA A 528 30.25 16.77 14.64
C ALA A 528 31.02 15.64 13.95
N SER A 529 30.76 14.39 14.34
CA SER A 529 31.40 13.21 13.75
C SER A 529 30.96 12.93 12.30
N SER A 530 29.71 13.23 11.95
CA SER A 530 29.19 13.03 10.58
C SER A 530 29.65 14.12 9.60
N ILE A 531 29.96 15.31 10.11
CA ILE A 531 30.41 16.47 9.34
C ILE A 531 31.95 16.51 9.26
N GLN A 532 32.64 16.12 10.33
CA GLN A 532 34.10 16.12 10.40
C GLN A 532 34.71 14.90 9.67
N VAL A 533 34.68 14.93 8.34
CA VAL A 533 35.71 14.25 7.52
C VAL A 533 37.03 15.05 7.52
N ARG A 534 37.03 16.28 8.07
CA ARG A 534 38.25 17.01 8.40
C ARG A 534 38.55 16.87 9.88
N GLY A 535 39.61 16.13 10.19
CA GLY A 535 40.05 15.86 11.56
C GLY A 535 40.30 17.13 12.36
N ARG A 536 39.73 17.19 13.57
CA ARG A 536 40.38 17.88 14.67
C ARG A 536 41.79 17.29 14.78
N LYS A 537 42.80 18.16 14.90
CA LYS A 537 44.17 17.78 15.28
C LYS A 537 44.13 17.15 16.67
N LEU A 538 43.84 15.85 16.71
CA LEU A 538 44.18 15.00 17.84
C LEU A 538 45.69 14.90 17.83
N THR A 539 46.30 15.54 18.82
CA THR A 539 47.72 15.43 19.11
C THR A 539 48.11 13.96 19.28
N ILE A 540 48.88 13.46 18.32
CA ILE A 540 50.10 12.66 18.52
C ILE A 540 49.88 11.33 19.28
N HIS A 541 49.42 10.30 18.56
CA HIS A 541 50.24 9.14 18.16
C HIS A 541 49.35 8.01 17.59
N GLU A 542 49.68 7.59 16.37
CA GLU A 542 49.36 6.30 15.75
C GLU A 542 47.90 6.00 15.40
N ARG A 543 47.42 6.61 14.30
CA ARG A 543 46.86 5.84 13.18
C ARG A 543 47.25 6.53 11.88
N ASP A 544 48.08 5.86 11.08
CA ASP A 544 48.43 6.33 9.75
C ASP A 544 47.17 6.40 8.89
N TYR A 545 46.66 7.61 8.73
CA TYR A 545 45.74 7.89 7.64
C TYR A 545 46.54 7.76 6.34
N LEU A 546 45.89 7.23 5.31
CA LEU A 546 46.48 7.13 3.98
C LEU A 546 46.55 8.54 3.39
N GLU A 547 47.62 9.26 3.72
CA GLU A 547 47.91 10.58 3.16
C GLU A 547 48.37 10.40 1.72
N ILE A 548 47.55 10.85 0.77
CA ILE A 548 47.96 10.92 -0.63
C ILE A 548 48.85 12.15 -0.76
N GLU A 549 50.16 11.92 -0.94
CA GLU A 549 51.08 12.99 -1.30
C GLU A 549 50.60 13.70 -2.55
N ARG A 550 50.51 15.03 -2.50
CA ARG A 550 50.04 15.86 -3.62
C ARG A 550 51.14 16.04 -4.66
N SER A 551 51.58 14.93 -5.25
CA SER A 551 52.63 14.88 -6.25
C SER A 551 52.13 14.27 -7.56
N SER A 552 52.77 14.66 -8.67
CA SER A 552 52.49 14.04 -9.97
C SER A 552 52.72 12.53 -9.94
N GLU A 553 53.71 12.07 -9.17
CA GLU A 553 54.03 10.65 -9.04
C GLU A 553 52.92 9.87 -8.34
N ALA A 554 52.35 10.39 -7.25
CA ALA A 554 51.24 9.75 -6.55
C ALA A 554 49.97 9.67 -7.44
N PHE A 555 49.71 10.70 -8.24
CA PHE A 555 48.59 10.69 -9.19
C PHE A 555 48.78 9.68 -10.32
N GLN A 556 50.03 9.54 -10.82
CA GLN A 556 50.39 8.49 -11.77
C GLN A 556 50.17 7.10 -11.16
N GLU A 557 50.57 6.90 -9.90
CA GLU A 557 50.39 5.64 -9.18
C GLU A 557 48.91 5.27 -9.01
N ILE A 558 48.06 6.19 -8.56
CA ILE A 558 46.61 5.98 -8.44
C ILE A 558 46.01 5.53 -9.78
N TYR A 559 46.43 6.17 -10.89
CA TYR A 559 45.99 5.79 -12.22
C TYR A 559 46.46 4.38 -12.63
N LEU A 560 47.73 4.06 -12.39
CA LEU A 560 48.34 2.78 -12.74
C LEU A 560 47.77 1.63 -11.92
N VAL A 561 47.54 1.84 -10.62
CA VAL A 561 46.88 0.88 -9.72
C VAL A 561 45.44 0.61 -10.17
N ARG A 562 44.67 1.64 -10.54
CA ARG A 562 43.33 1.46 -11.12
C ARG A 562 43.35 0.56 -12.36
N ARG A 563 44.32 0.78 -13.25
CA ARG A 563 44.51 -0.06 -14.44
C ARG A 563 44.93 -1.49 -14.08
N GLY A 564 45.82 -1.66 -13.11
CA GLY A 564 46.27 -2.96 -12.61
C GLY A 564 45.11 -3.79 -12.06
N ILE A 565 44.27 -3.19 -11.21
CA ILE A 565 43.07 -3.83 -10.64
C ILE A 565 42.08 -4.25 -11.74
N LEU A 566 41.82 -3.37 -12.73
CA LEU A 566 40.92 -3.70 -13.84
C LEU A 566 41.49 -4.81 -14.74
N ALA A 567 42.81 -4.87 -14.93
CA ALA A 567 43.47 -5.94 -15.66
C ALA A 567 43.46 -7.27 -14.87
N ALA A 568 43.52 -7.22 -13.55
CA ALA A 568 43.43 -8.40 -12.67
C ALA A 568 42.03 -9.04 -12.69
N ARG A 569 40.96 -8.28 -12.99
CA ARG A 569 39.58 -8.82 -13.12
C ARG A 569 39.48 -10.00 -14.06
N GLN A 570 40.27 -10.02 -15.14
CA GLN A 570 40.25 -11.11 -16.13
C GLN A 570 41.00 -12.36 -15.66
N ARG A 571 41.86 -12.24 -14.64
CA ARG A 571 42.71 -13.31 -14.11
C ARG A 571 42.19 -13.88 -12.77
N VAL A 572 41.47 -13.08 -12.00
CA VAL A 572 40.93 -13.43 -10.68
C VAL A 572 39.51 -14.00 -10.80
N GLY A 573 39.22 -15.12 -10.13
CA GLY A 573 37.88 -15.74 -10.13
C GLY A 573 36.79 -14.83 -9.52
N GLU A 574 35.55 -14.97 -9.99
CA GLU A 574 34.44 -14.04 -9.69
C GLU A 574 34.18 -13.83 -8.19
N ARG A 575 34.28 -14.89 -7.39
CA ARG A 575 34.10 -14.81 -5.92
C ARG A 575 35.18 -13.96 -5.26
N ARG A 576 36.45 -14.16 -5.62
CA ARG A 576 37.59 -13.37 -5.09
C ARG A 576 37.53 -11.94 -5.59
N TRP A 577 37.08 -11.73 -6.82
CA TRP A 577 36.83 -10.39 -7.37
C TRP A 577 35.76 -9.62 -6.58
N ARG A 578 34.63 -10.24 -6.23
CA ARG A 578 33.58 -9.59 -5.43
C ARG A 578 34.05 -9.22 -4.02
N VAL A 579 34.85 -10.08 -3.37
CA VAL A 579 35.30 -9.88 -1.99
C VAL A 579 36.49 -8.92 -1.88
N GLN A 580 37.44 -8.95 -2.81
CA GLN A 580 38.68 -8.17 -2.74
C GLN A 580 38.77 -7.09 -3.82
N GLY A 581 38.49 -7.47 -5.08
CA GLY A 581 38.61 -6.56 -6.23
C GLY A 581 37.63 -5.39 -6.19
N VAL A 582 36.36 -5.63 -5.84
CA VAL A 582 35.32 -4.59 -5.77
C VAL A 582 35.62 -3.56 -4.67
N PRO A 583 35.95 -3.94 -3.42
CA PRO A 583 36.33 -2.98 -2.40
C PRO A 583 37.58 -2.16 -2.74
N ILE A 584 38.66 -2.78 -3.24
CA ILE A 584 39.89 -2.08 -3.60
C ILE A 584 39.66 -1.09 -4.76
N LEU A 585 38.88 -1.49 -5.77
CA LEU A 585 38.47 -0.59 -6.84
C LEU A 585 37.61 0.57 -6.30
N GLY A 586 36.74 0.30 -5.33
CA GLY A 586 35.96 1.30 -4.60
C GLY A 586 36.85 2.34 -3.92
N TYR A 587 37.91 1.92 -3.24
CA TYR A 587 38.89 2.83 -2.62
C TYR A 587 39.57 3.72 -3.67
N VAL A 588 40.06 3.16 -4.77
CA VAL A 588 40.74 3.94 -5.82
C VAL A 588 39.78 4.91 -6.53
N VAL A 589 38.51 4.53 -6.71
CA VAL A 589 37.47 5.44 -7.23
C VAL A 589 37.17 6.55 -6.23
N ALA A 590 37.10 6.25 -4.93
CA ALA A 590 36.92 7.24 -3.88
C ALA A 590 38.11 8.22 -3.83
N MET A 591 39.35 7.75 -3.98
CA MET A 591 40.53 8.62 -4.09
C MET A 591 40.42 9.59 -5.26
N ARG A 592 40.02 9.10 -6.45
CA ARG A 592 39.81 9.97 -7.62
C ARG A 592 38.70 10.99 -7.40
N ARG A 593 37.60 10.60 -6.74
CA ARG A 593 36.51 11.52 -6.39
C ARG A 593 36.99 12.58 -5.39
N HIS A 594 37.81 12.19 -4.42
CA HIS A 594 38.42 13.13 -3.49
C HIS A 594 39.36 14.12 -4.19
N LEU A 595 40.12 13.69 -5.20
CA LEU A 595 40.92 14.61 -6.04
C LEU A 595 40.05 15.60 -6.81
N LEU A 596 38.86 15.19 -7.26
CA LEU A 596 37.88 16.08 -7.88
C LEU A 596 37.35 17.11 -6.88
N ASP A 597 36.92 16.66 -5.70
CA ASP A 597 36.38 17.52 -4.66
C ASP A 597 37.45 18.49 -4.10
N ALA A 598 38.73 18.10 -4.16
CA ALA A 598 39.87 18.94 -3.78
C ALA A 598 40.35 19.90 -4.89
N GLY A 599 39.73 19.89 -6.08
CA GLY A 599 40.14 20.74 -7.21
C GLY A 599 41.47 20.34 -7.88
N LEU A 600 41.94 19.11 -7.66
CA LEU A 600 43.22 18.58 -8.19
C LEU A 600 43.04 17.71 -9.45
N ILE A 601 41.83 17.68 -10.02
CA ILE A 601 41.48 16.78 -11.11
C ILE A 601 42.27 17.05 -12.39
N ASP A 602 42.62 18.32 -12.66
CA ASP A 602 43.39 18.69 -13.85
C ASP A 602 44.83 18.17 -13.76
N GLN A 603 45.45 18.29 -12.59
CA GLN A 603 46.79 17.74 -12.31
C GLN A 603 46.79 16.22 -12.40
N TYR A 604 45.72 15.57 -11.92
CA TYR A 604 45.53 14.14 -12.10
C TYR A 604 45.41 13.74 -13.58
N PHE A 605 44.66 14.50 -14.39
CA PHE A 605 44.55 14.22 -15.83
C PHE A 605 45.86 14.43 -16.58
N ASP A 606 46.67 15.41 -16.19
CA ASP A 606 48.01 15.60 -16.75
C ASP A 606 48.97 14.47 -16.38
N ALA A 607 48.90 13.99 -15.13
CA ALA A 607 49.59 12.78 -14.68
C ALA A 607 49.14 11.55 -15.49
N VAL A 608 47.84 11.37 -15.72
CA VAL A 608 47.28 10.27 -16.54
C VAL A 608 47.80 10.33 -17.98
N ARG A 609 47.79 11.50 -18.61
CA ARG A 609 48.33 11.70 -19.98
C ARG A 609 49.81 11.35 -20.02
N THR A 610 50.55 11.71 -18.98
CA THR A 610 51.98 11.41 -18.86
C THR A 610 52.22 9.92 -18.70
N SER A 611 51.52 9.23 -17.79
CA SER A 611 51.59 7.77 -17.63
C SER A 611 51.21 7.03 -18.90
N LEU A 612 50.18 7.47 -19.63
CA LEU A 612 49.78 6.87 -20.91
C LEU A 612 50.89 6.94 -21.95
N LYS A 613 51.55 8.10 -22.09
CA LYS A 613 52.70 8.25 -23.00
C LYS A 613 53.87 7.36 -22.59
N ARG A 614 54.18 7.26 -21.29
CA ARG A 614 55.26 6.39 -20.77
C ARG A 614 54.96 4.90 -20.95
N LEU A 615 53.69 4.48 -20.75
CA LEU A 615 53.23 3.12 -21.04
C LEU A 615 53.34 2.77 -22.53
N GLN A 616 52.96 3.70 -23.42
CA GLN A 616 53.08 3.50 -24.88
C GLN A 616 54.53 3.35 -25.33
N LYS A 617 55.44 4.12 -24.73
CA LYS A 617 56.89 4.01 -24.95
C LYS A 617 57.55 2.83 -24.23
N ARG A 618 56.79 2.05 -23.45
CA ARG A 618 57.26 0.94 -22.60
C ARG A 618 58.31 1.35 -21.56
N GLU A 619 58.29 2.62 -21.14
CA GLU A 619 59.18 3.15 -20.10
C GLU A 619 58.72 2.77 -18.68
N ILE A 620 57.43 2.46 -18.53
CA ILE A 620 56.81 1.99 -17.28
C ILE A 620 55.87 0.82 -17.61
N VAL A 621 55.56 -0.01 -16.62
CA VAL A 621 54.64 -1.16 -16.76
C VAL A 621 53.48 -0.98 -15.78
N VAL A 622 52.30 -1.50 -16.14
CA VAL A 622 51.15 -1.52 -15.22
C VAL A 622 51.49 -2.46 -14.06
N PRO A 623 51.33 -2.04 -12.79
CA PRO A 623 51.62 -2.90 -11.66
C PRO A 623 50.75 -4.16 -11.67
N THR A 624 51.36 -5.28 -11.31
CA THR A 624 50.69 -6.55 -11.00
C THR A 624 50.04 -6.43 -9.62
N VAL A 625 48.72 -6.58 -9.57
CA VAL A 625 47.92 -6.37 -8.35
C VAL A 625 47.02 -7.59 -8.16
N MET A 626 46.99 -8.16 -6.94
CA MET A 626 46.23 -9.37 -6.56
C MET A 626 46.72 -10.70 -7.17
N ASP A 627 47.99 -10.78 -7.57
CA ASP A 627 48.55 -11.97 -8.26
C ASP A 627 48.97 -13.14 -7.34
N ASP A 628 48.78 -13.05 -6.01
CA ASP A 628 48.99 -14.14 -5.03
C ASP A 628 47.67 -14.72 -4.50
#